data_AF-A0A7X1CDB4-F1
#
_entry.id   AF-A0A7X1CDB4-F1
#
_cell.length_a   1.000
_cell.length_b   1.000
_cell.length_c   1.000
_cell.angle_alpha   90.00
_cell.angle_beta   90.00
_cell.angle_gamma   90.00
#
_symmetry.space_group_name_H-M   'P 1'
#
loop_
_entity.id
_entity.type
_entity.pdbx_description
1 polymer ?
#
loop_
_entity_poly.entity_id
_entity_poly.type
_entity_poly.pdbx_seq_one_letter_code
_entity_poly.pdbx_strand_id
1 'polypeptide(L)'
;MKYKFLVEKNYKHYLVGLEDINKAQNDLDIVFPQELLDLYKNVGYGFIKGSRQNINRVMDPLSVRDFRLKQNDFEFFPDIEVYDDLEDELIFFEANESAMISIGLSSDKLGMIFYDEFKIADSLCEFLEKIVKDDMYYISLID
;
A
#
# COMPACT_ATOMS: atom_id res chain seq x y z
N MET A 1 11.57 13.80 -9.78
CA MET A 1 10.36 13.32 -9.08
C MET A 1 10.66 11.94 -8.54
N LYS A 2 10.45 11.69 -7.24
CA LYS A 2 10.83 10.45 -6.54
C LYS A 2 10.25 9.18 -7.20
N TYR A 3 9.04 9.26 -7.77
CA TYR A 3 8.33 8.13 -8.38
C TYR A 3 8.25 8.17 -9.93
N LYS A 4 9.24 8.79 -10.59
CA LYS A 4 9.22 8.99 -12.06
C LYS A 4 9.05 7.69 -12.85
N PHE A 5 9.64 6.59 -12.36
CA PHE A 5 9.60 5.27 -12.99
C PHE A 5 8.19 4.68 -13.11
N LEU A 6 7.24 5.10 -12.28
CA LEU A 6 5.83 4.66 -12.36
C LEU A 6 5.07 5.37 -13.47
N VAL A 7 5.40 6.63 -13.74
CA VAL A 7 4.75 7.45 -14.76
C VAL A 7 5.31 7.13 -16.15
N GLU A 8 6.63 6.93 -16.25
CA GLU A 8 7.30 6.62 -17.52
C GLU A 8 6.86 5.27 -18.12
N LYS A 9 6.41 4.33 -17.29
CA LYS A 9 5.94 3.00 -17.72
C LYS A 9 4.47 2.95 -18.15
N ASN A 10 3.77 4.10 -18.15
CA ASN A 10 2.39 4.26 -18.62
C ASN A 10 1.39 3.31 -17.92
N TYR A 11 1.62 3.06 -16.62
CA TYR A 11 0.72 2.29 -15.77
C TYR A 11 -0.61 3.04 -15.55
N LYS A 12 -1.65 2.31 -15.15
CA LYS A 12 -2.96 2.90 -14.88
C LYS A 12 -2.95 3.54 -13.50
N HIS A 13 -2.85 4.86 -13.48
CA HIS A 13 -2.95 5.67 -12.28
C HIS A 13 -4.19 6.56 -12.33
N TYR A 14 -4.78 6.78 -11.17
CA TYR A 14 -5.93 7.65 -10.96
C TYR A 14 -5.56 8.70 -9.93
N LEU A 15 -6.01 9.94 -10.19
CA LEU A 15 -5.74 11.06 -9.29
C LEU A 15 -6.48 10.87 -7.98
N VAL A 16 -5.84 11.28 -6.90
CA VAL A 16 -6.43 11.26 -5.56
C VAL A 16 -6.91 12.67 -5.21
N GLY A 17 -8.18 12.80 -4.81
CA GLY A 17 -8.71 14.04 -4.25
C GLY A 17 -8.17 14.30 -2.85
N LEU A 18 -7.91 15.57 -2.53
CA LEU A 18 -7.51 15.93 -1.16
C LEU A 18 -8.62 15.63 -0.16
N GLU A 19 -9.90 15.72 -0.57
CA GLU A 19 -11.03 15.33 0.27
C GLU A 19 -10.96 13.86 0.71
N ASP A 20 -10.54 12.95 -0.16
CA ASP A 20 -10.50 11.51 0.13
C ASP A 20 -9.38 11.18 1.13
N ILE A 21 -8.21 11.83 0.98
CA ILE A 21 -7.12 11.72 1.95
C ILE A 21 -7.58 12.23 3.32
N ASN A 22 -8.15 13.44 3.37
CA ASN A 22 -8.59 14.03 4.63
C ASN A 22 -9.69 13.20 5.30
N LYS A 23 -10.63 12.69 4.51
CA LYS A 23 -11.70 11.84 5.00
C LYS A 23 -11.15 10.53 5.58
N ALA A 24 -10.27 9.84 4.85
CA ALA A 24 -9.66 8.61 5.33
C ALA A 24 -8.88 8.81 6.64
N GLN A 25 -8.04 9.84 6.71
CA GLN A 25 -7.28 10.15 7.93
C GLN A 25 -8.19 10.49 9.12
N ASN A 26 -9.24 11.29 8.89
CA ASN A 26 -10.19 11.66 9.94
C ASN A 26 -11.03 10.48 10.42
N ASP A 27 -11.51 9.63 9.50
CA ASP A 27 -12.32 8.45 9.82
C ASP A 27 -11.50 7.43 10.65
N LEU A 28 -10.18 7.36 10.43
CA LEU A 28 -9.28 6.44 11.11
C LEU A 28 -8.58 7.03 12.36
N ASP A 29 -8.63 8.34 12.56
CA ASP A 29 -7.78 9.08 13.51
C ASP A 29 -6.27 8.77 13.32
N ILE A 30 -5.84 8.62 12.05
CA ILE A 30 -4.46 8.29 11.67
C ILE A 30 -3.96 9.31 10.65
N VAL A 31 -2.73 9.80 10.84
CA VAL A 31 -2.01 10.58 9.83
C VAL A 31 -1.22 9.62 8.94
N PHE A 32 -1.46 9.67 7.64
CA PHE A 32 -0.75 8.81 6.70
C PHE A 32 0.73 9.22 6.59
N PRO A 33 1.65 8.25 6.39
CA PRO A 33 3.07 8.56 6.24
C PRO A 33 3.32 9.52 5.06
N GLN A 34 4.27 10.43 5.23
CA GLN A 34 4.59 11.44 4.21
C GLN A 34 4.91 10.82 2.85
N GLU A 35 5.56 9.65 2.82
CA GLU A 35 5.84 8.95 1.56
C GLU A 35 4.57 8.52 0.82
N LEU A 36 3.55 8.05 1.54
CA LEU A 36 2.28 7.64 0.94
C LEU A 36 1.50 8.87 0.45
N LEU A 37 1.49 9.96 1.21
CA LEU A 37 0.92 11.24 0.80
C LEU A 37 1.60 11.80 -0.46
N ASP A 38 2.93 11.74 -0.52
CA ASP A 38 3.70 12.15 -1.68
C ASP A 38 3.41 11.29 -2.91
N LEU A 39 3.22 9.97 -2.73
CA LEU A 39 2.82 9.08 -3.82
C LEU A 39 1.44 9.48 -4.37
N TYR A 40 0.43 9.64 -3.50
CA TYR A 40 -0.91 10.04 -3.91
C TYR A 40 -0.94 11.39 -4.62
N LYS A 41 -0.16 12.36 -4.14
CA LYS A 41 -0.10 13.70 -4.74
C LYS A 41 0.61 13.73 -6.09
N ASN A 42 1.70 12.98 -6.24
CA ASN A 42 2.57 13.08 -7.41
C ASN A 42 2.28 12.03 -8.49
N VAL A 43 1.64 10.93 -8.11
CA VAL A 43 1.33 9.79 -9.01
C VAL A 43 -0.14 9.44 -8.94
N GLY A 44 -0.68 9.31 -7.73
CA GLY A 44 -2.03 8.82 -7.49
C GLY A 44 -2.03 7.37 -6.98
N TYR A 45 -3.10 6.64 -7.25
CA TYR A 45 -3.27 5.23 -6.91
C TYR A 45 -3.57 4.42 -8.17
N GLY A 46 -3.53 3.09 -8.10
CA GLY A 46 -3.86 2.24 -9.23
C GLY A 46 -2.93 1.04 -9.36
N PHE A 47 -2.75 0.56 -10.59
CA PHE A 47 -2.20 -0.76 -10.86
C PHE A 47 -0.82 -0.69 -11.48
N ILE A 48 0.12 -1.40 -10.89
CA ILE A 48 1.46 -1.62 -11.43
C ILE A 48 1.41 -2.94 -12.21
N LYS A 49 1.92 -2.96 -13.44
CA LYS A 49 1.88 -4.19 -14.26
C LYS A 49 2.69 -5.29 -13.58
N GLY A 50 2.01 -6.35 -13.15
CA GLY A 50 2.60 -7.54 -12.57
C GLY A 50 2.93 -8.66 -13.56
N SER A 51 3.55 -9.69 -13.02
CA SER A 51 3.61 -11.02 -13.62
C SER A 51 2.29 -11.78 -13.37
N ARG A 52 2.22 -13.01 -13.85
CA ARG A 52 1.02 -13.86 -14.06
C ARG A 52 -0.01 -13.80 -12.91
N GLN A 53 -0.97 -12.88 -13.01
CA GLN A 53 -2.18 -12.75 -12.18
C GLN A 53 -2.05 -11.93 -10.87
N ASN A 54 -0.91 -11.29 -10.60
CA ASN A 54 -0.81 -10.36 -9.46
C ASN A 54 -1.60 -9.07 -9.73
N ILE A 55 -2.29 -8.59 -8.71
CA ILE A 55 -3.10 -7.37 -8.75
C ILE A 55 -2.18 -6.16 -8.75
N ASN A 56 -1.20 -6.15 -7.83
CA ASN A 56 -0.21 -5.07 -7.65
C ASN A 56 -0.85 -3.67 -7.65
N ARG A 57 -1.85 -3.50 -6.79
CA ARG A 57 -2.61 -2.25 -6.68
C ARG A 57 -2.11 -1.44 -5.49
N VAL A 58 -1.68 -0.21 -5.77
CA VAL A 58 -1.66 0.86 -4.76
C VAL A 58 -3.11 1.24 -4.49
N MET A 59 -3.56 1.04 -3.26
CA MET A 59 -4.93 1.34 -2.83
C MET A 59 -5.14 2.86 -2.73
N ASP A 60 -6.32 3.35 -3.11
CA ASP A 60 -6.71 4.73 -2.82
C ASP A 60 -6.97 4.93 -1.32
N PRO A 61 -6.99 6.18 -0.82
CA PRO A 61 -7.17 6.46 0.61
C PRO A 61 -8.45 5.85 1.21
N LEU A 62 -9.56 5.81 0.46
CA LEU A 62 -10.81 5.27 0.97
C LEU A 62 -10.77 3.75 1.05
N SER A 63 -10.14 3.07 0.08
CA SER A 63 -9.87 1.63 0.17
C SER A 63 -8.97 1.29 1.36
N VAL A 64 -7.94 2.11 1.64
CA VAL A 64 -7.08 1.94 2.82
C VAL A 64 -7.87 2.04 4.12
N ARG A 65 -8.75 3.06 4.21
CA ARG A 65 -9.71 3.19 5.32
C ARG A 65 -10.65 2.00 5.41
N ASP A 66 -11.23 1.57 4.29
CA ASP A 66 -12.22 0.51 4.26
C ASP A 66 -11.63 -0.84 4.66
N PHE A 67 -10.37 -1.09 4.29
CA PHE A 67 -9.63 -2.25 4.77
C PHE A 67 -9.48 -2.20 6.30
N ARG A 68 -8.99 -1.08 6.84
CA ARG A 68 -8.79 -0.93 8.29
C ARG A 68 -10.08 -1.04 9.09
N LEU A 69 -11.20 -0.56 8.54
CA LEU A 69 -12.52 -0.63 9.17
C LEU A 69 -13.29 -1.93 8.84
N LYS A 70 -12.74 -2.81 8.00
CA LYS A 70 -13.36 -4.05 7.52
C LYS A 70 -14.76 -3.83 6.94
N GLN A 71 -14.89 -2.86 6.05
CA GLN A 71 -16.18 -2.46 5.47
C GLN A 71 -16.13 -2.41 3.93
N ASN A 72 -17.31 -2.26 3.32
CA ASN A 72 -17.49 -2.21 1.87
C ASN A 72 -16.85 -3.43 1.19
N ASP A 73 -15.91 -3.21 0.27
CA ASP A 73 -15.24 -4.29 -0.48
C ASP A 73 -14.46 -5.27 0.43
N PHE A 74 -14.19 -4.89 1.69
CA PHE A 74 -13.43 -5.69 2.64
C PHE A 74 -14.27 -6.34 3.75
N GLU A 75 -15.60 -6.18 3.74
CA GLU A 75 -16.49 -6.77 4.76
C GLU A 75 -16.39 -8.31 4.81
N PHE A 76 -16.14 -8.95 3.66
CA PHE A 76 -16.02 -10.40 3.51
C PHE A 76 -14.64 -10.82 3.00
N PHE A 77 -13.61 -9.98 3.20
CA PHE A 77 -12.25 -10.34 2.81
C PHE A 77 -11.80 -11.57 3.63
N PRO A 78 -11.34 -12.66 2.99
CA PRO A 78 -10.91 -13.86 3.69
C PRO A 78 -9.77 -13.57 4.67
N ASP A 79 -9.84 -14.16 5.86
CA ASP A 79 -8.80 -14.08 6.89
C ASP A 79 -8.41 -12.63 7.29
N ILE A 80 -9.32 -11.67 7.14
CA ILE A 80 -9.05 -10.24 7.44
C ILE A 80 -8.69 -10.00 8.91
N GLU A 81 -9.08 -10.89 9.81
CA GLU A 81 -8.69 -10.90 11.22
C GLU A 81 -7.18 -11.04 11.45
N VAL A 82 -6.41 -11.57 10.49
CA VAL A 82 -4.94 -11.65 10.60
C VAL A 82 -4.32 -10.25 10.70
N TYR A 83 -5.02 -9.22 10.24
CA TYR A 83 -4.54 -7.83 10.23
C TYR A 83 -5.02 -7.00 11.44
N ASP A 84 -5.73 -7.60 12.42
CA ASP A 84 -6.29 -6.87 13.57
C ASP A 84 -5.23 -6.25 14.49
N ASP A 85 -4.07 -6.88 14.58
CA ASP A 85 -2.99 -6.45 15.48
C ASP A 85 -2.08 -5.37 14.83
N LEU A 86 -2.37 -4.90 13.62
CA LEU A 86 -1.61 -3.87 12.91
C LEU A 86 -1.92 -2.44 13.40
N GLU A 87 -1.68 -2.18 14.69
CA GLU A 87 -1.88 -0.84 15.26
C GLU A 87 -0.90 0.18 14.64
N ASP A 88 0.37 -0.20 14.50
CA ASP A 88 1.48 0.64 14.05
C ASP A 88 1.73 0.61 12.52
N GLU A 89 0.84 -0.01 11.75
CA GLU A 89 1.03 -0.24 10.31
C GLU A 89 -0.27 -0.06 9.53
N LEU A 90 -0.17 0.34 8.26
CA LEU A 90 -1.34 0.59 7.42
C LEU A 90 -1.26 -0.25 6.14
N ILE A 91 -2.28 -1.06 5.88
CA ILE A 91 -2.40 -1.75 4.60
C ILE A 91 -2.66 -0.74 3.49
N PHE A 92 -1.76 -0.70 2.51
CA PHE A 92 -1.82 0.29 1.42
C PHE A 92 -1.67 -0.32 0.02
N PHE A 93 -1.29 -1.59 -0.05
CA PHE A 93 -1.00 -2.26 -1.32
C PHE A 93 -1.51 -3.70 -1.33
N GLU A 94 -2.25 -4.01 -2.39
CA GLU A 94 -2.82 -5.31 -2.67
C GLU A 94 -1.94 -6.01 -3.72
N ALA A 95 -1.12 -6.96 -3.27
CA ALA A 95 -0.21 -7.67 -4.15
C ALA A 95 -0.95 -8.69 -5.01
N ASN A 96 -1.83 -9.48 -4.39
CA ASN A 96 -2.73 -10.42 -5.05
C ASN A 96 -4.00 -10.64 -4.20
N GLU A 97 -4.84 -11.61 -4.58
CA GLU A 97 -6.12 -11.90 -3.92
C GLU A 97 -6.03 -12.27 -2.43
N SER A 98 -4.83 -12.63 -1.94
CA SER A 98 -4.63 -13.12 -0.56
C SER A 98 -3.48 -12.42 0.18
N ALA A 99 -2.69 -11.58 -0.50
CA ALA A 99 -1.50 -10.96 0.06
C ALA A 99 -1.62 -9.43 0.07
N MET A 100 -1.65 -8.88 1.28
CA MET A 100 -1.66 -7.45 1.54
C MET A 100 -0.32 -7.00 2.11
N ILE A 101 0.07 -5.76 1.80
CA ILE A 101 1.36 -5.17 2.17
C ILE A 101 1.10 -3.90 2.99
N SER A 102 1.81 -3.77 4.11
CA SER A 102 1.65 -2.68 5.06
C SER A 102 2.81 -1.66 5.00
N ILE A 103 2.54 -0.44 5.43
CA ILE A 103 3.52 0.62 5.67
C ILE A 103 3.51 1.04 7.14
N GLY A 104 4.70 1.16 7.75
CA GLY A 104 4.83 1.54 9.15
C GLY A 104 4.47 3.01 9.44
N LEU A 105 3.81 3.22 10.58
CA LEU A 105 3.31 4.50 11.10
C LEU A 105 4.11 5.00 12.32
N SER A 106 4.62 4.09 13.16
CA SER A 106 5.34 4.42 14.40
C SER A 106 6.73 5.00 14.11
N SER A 107 7.32 5.75 15.06
CA SER A 107 8.61 6.42 14.84
C SER A 107 9.77 5.49 14.45
N ASP A 108 9.74 4.23 14.91
CA ASP A 108 10.75 3.21 14.65
C ASP A 108 10.49 2.39 13.37
N LYS A 109 9.24 2.37 12.88
CA LYS A 109 8.84 1.69 11.64
C LYS A 109 8.50 2.65 10.49
N LEU A 110 8.53 3.96 10.72
CA LEU A 110 7.95 4.96 9.82
C LEU A 110 8.48 4.82 8.39
N GLY A 111 7.58 4.52 7.45
CA GLY A 111 7.90 4.37 6.03
C GLY A 111 8.48 3.02 5.62
N MET A 112 8.82 2.14 6.57
CA MET A 112 9.21 0.75 6.28
C MET A 112 8.01 -0.03 5.73
N ILE A 113 8.29 -0.99 4.87
CA ILE A 113 7.26 -1.82 4.22
C ILE A 113 7.35 -3.25 4.72
N PHE A 114 6.21 -3.84 5.07
CA PHE A 114 6.13 -5.19 5.60
C PHE A 114 5.17 -6.07 4.79
N TYR A 115 5.51 -7.36 4.75
CA TYR A 115 4.60 -8.43 4.37
C TYR A 115 4.51 -9.36 5.59
N ASP A 116 3.33 -9.40 6.21
CA ASP A 116 3.16 -9.98 7.54
C ASP A 116 4.17 -9.36 8.54
N GLU A 117 4.89 -10.16 9.34
CA GLU A 117 5.94 -9.67 10.24
C GLU A 117 7.27 -9.30 9.56
N PHE A 118 7.43 -9.60 8.27
CA PHE A 118 8.71 -9.47 7.58
C PHE A 118 8.88 -8.09 6.96
N LYS A 119 9.96 -7.39 7.34
CA LYS A 119 10.35 -6.14 6.67
C LYS A 119 10.92 -6.44 5.28
N ILE A 120 10.24 -5.96 4.23
CA ILE A 120 10.59 -6.22 2.82
C ILE A 120 11.21 -5.01 2.09
N ALA A 121 11.11 -3.80 2.66
CA ALA A 121 11.82 -2.60 2.20
C ALA A 121 11.96 -1.55 3.31
N ASP A 122 12.98 -0.69 3.20
CA ASP A 122 13.22 0.41 4.15
C ASP A 122 12.41 1.67 3.81
N SER A 123 11.81 1.74 2.61
CA SER A 123 10.96 2.86 2.18
C SER A 123 9.94 2.44 1.12
N LEU A 124 8.86 3.23 0.99
CA LEU A 124 7.86 3.05 -0.07
C LEU A 124 8.47 3.16 -1.48
N CYS A 125 9.43 4.07 -1.68
CA CYS A 125 10.08 4.21 -2.99
C CYS A 125 10.90 2.97 -3.35
N GLU A 126 11.70 2.46 -2.42
CA GLU A 126 12.49 1.25 -2.63
C GLU A 126 11.58 0.05 -2.94
N PHE A 127 10.50 -0.13 -2.17
CA PHE A 127 9.50 -1.18 -2.42
C PHE A 127 8.95 -1.12 -3.85
N LEU A 128 8.46 0.05 -4.27
CA LEU A 128 7.88 0.21 -5.61
C LEU A 128 8.91 0.02 -6.72
N GLU A 129 10.17 0.42 -6.52
CA GLU A 129 11.25 0.12 -7.47
C GLU A 129 11.53 -1.37 -7.60
N LYS A 130 11.46 -2.13 -6.50
CA LYS A 130 11.61 -3.59 -6.51
C LYS A 130 10.43 -4.25 -7.20
N ILE A 131 9.19 -3.88 -6.86
CA ILE A 131 7.96 -4.38 -7.51
C ILE A 131 8.00 -4.19 -9.04
N VAL A 132 8.48 -3.04 -9.49
CA VAL A 132 8.58 -2.75 -10.94
C VAL A 132 9.64 -3.60 -11.66
N LYS A 133 10.61 -4.15 -10.94
CA LYS A 133 11.66 -5.05 -11.47
C LYS A 133 11.25 -6.51 -11.38
N ASP A 134 10.72 -6.91 -10.22
CA ASP A 134 10.28 -8.25 -9.88
C ASP A 134 9.16 -8.13 -8.83
N ASP A 135 7.92 -8.40 -9.22
CA ASP A 135 6.75 -8.24 -8.35
C ASP A 135 6.58 -9.39 -7.34
N MET A 136 7.48 -10.36 -7.36
CA MET A 136 7.53 -11.49 -6.42
C MET A 136 8.79 -11.48 -5.56
N TYR A 137 9.60 -10.42 -5.60
CA TYR A 137 10.93 -10.38 -4.96
C TYR A 137 10.89 -10.74 -3.46
N TYR A 138 9.82 -10.33 -2.77
CA TYR A 138 9.68 -10.49 -1.33
C TYR A 138 9.35 -11.93 -0.92
N ILE A 139 8.88 -12.78 -1.84
CA ILE A 139 8.68 -14.21 -1.58
C ILE A 139 10.01 -14.90 -1.27
N SER A 140 11.12 -14.43 -1.84
CA SER A 140 12.44 -14.96 -1.52
C SER A 140 13.01 -14.50 -0.18
N LEU A 141 12.37 -13.53 0.49
CA LEU A 141 12.80 -12.97 1.78
C LEU A 141 12.13 -13.66 2.99
N ILE A 142 11.11 -14.45 2.73
CA ILE A 142 10.27 -15.13 3.73
C ILE A 142 10.53 -16.65 3.81
N ASP A 143 11.48 -17.16 3.01
CA ASP A 143 11.96 -18.55 3.03
C ASP A 143 13.06 -18.80 4.08
#